data_AF-A0A9D8JFM9-F1
#
_entry.id   AF-A0A9D8JFM9-F1
#
_cell.length_a   1.000
_cell.length_b   1.000
_cell.length_c   1.000
_cell.angle_alpha   90.00
_cell.angle_beta   90.00
_cell.angle_gamma   90.00
#
_symmetry.space_group_name_H-M   'P 1'
#
loop_
_entity.id
_entity.type
_entity.pdbx_description
1 polymer ?
#
loop_
_entity_poly.entity_id
_entity_poly.type
_entity_poly.pdbx_seq_one_letter_code
_entity_poly.pdbx_strand_id
1 'polypeptide(L)' 'MLTKAGYQWTLSVPQHDELGPGLLRKLIRQAGLTIEEFNKL' A
#
# COMPACT_ATOMS: atom_id res chain seq x y z
N MET A 1 -11.38 -1.32 -6.04
CA MET A 1 -10.92 -0.74 -7.32
C MET A 1 -10.43 0.66 -7.07
N LEU A 2 -9.23 1.01 -7.53
CA LEU A 2 -8.67 2.34 -7.36
C LEU A 2 -8.70 3.07 -8.70
N THR A 3 -9.51 4.12 -8.80
CA THR A 3 -9.72 4.91 -10.03
C THR A 3 -9.18 6.32 -9.82
N LYS A 4 -8.59 6.90 -10.88
CA LYS A 4 -8.11 8.29 -10.90
C LYS A 4 -8.82 9.04 -12.02
N ALA A 5 -9.43 10.18 -11.69
CA ALA A 5 -10.15 10.99 -12.68
C ALA A 5 -9.23 11.36 -13.86
N GLY A 6 -9.73 11.16 -15.09
CA GLY A 6 -8.97 11.41 -16.32
C GLY A 6 -7.97 10.32 -16.70
N TYR A 7 -7.91 9.19 -15.98
CA TYR A 7 -7.04 8.06 -16.30
C TYR A 7 -7.87 6.87 -16.78
N GLN A 8 -7.59 6.38 -18.00
CA GLN A 8 -8.42 5.36 -18.67
C GLN A 8 -8.36 3.99 -17.98
N TRP A 9 -7.29 3.70 -17.25
CA TRP A 9 -7.08 2.40 -16.63
C TRP A 9 -7.45 2.38 -15.15
N THR A 10 -8.12 1.32 -14.72
CA THR A 10 -8.41 1.05 -13.32
C THR A 10 -7.28 0.22 -12.73
N LEU A 11 -6.72 0.65 -11.60
CA LEU A 11 -5.74 -0.14 -10.87
C LEU A 11 -6.48 -1.11 -9.96
N SER A 12 -6.36 -2.40 -10.27
CA SER A 12 -6.80 -3.48 -9.40
C SER A 12 -5.71 -3.73 -8.37
N VAL A 13 -5.88 -3.16 -7.17
CA VAL A 13 -5.05 -3.48 -6.01
C VAL A 13 -5.72 -4.65 -5.29
N PRO A 14 -5.06 -5.82 -5.17
CA PRO A 14 -5.56 -6.92 -4.37
C PRO A 14 -5.79 -6.48 -2.93
N GLN A 15 -6.99 -6.72 -2.40
CA GLN A 15 -7.32 -6.47 -1.01
C GLN A 15 -7.08 -7.77 -0.22
N HIS A 16 -5.82 -8.03 0.11
CA HIS A 16 -5.45 -9.15 0.97
C HIS A 16 -5.75 -8.78 2.43
N ASP A 17 -6.39 -9.69 3.17
CA ASP A 17 -6.66 -9.52 4.60
C ASP A 17 -5.36 -9.44 5.41
N GLU A 18 -4.35 -10.20 4.99
CA GLU A 18 -3.01 -10.20 5.59
C GLU A 18 -1.93 -9.97 4.54
N LEU A 19 -0.99 -9.10 4.87
CA LEU A 19 0.19 -8.86 4.06
C LEU A 19 1.36 -9.68 4.59
N GLY A 20 2.05 -10.40 3.71
CA GLY A 20 3.29 -11.04 4.07
C GLY A 20 4.31 -10.03 4.62
N PRO A 21 5.14 -10.39 5.61
CA PRO A 21 5.99 -9.44 6.33
C PRO A 21 7.01 -8.73 5.43
N GLY A 22 7.47 -9.38 4.36
CA GLY A 22 8.37 -8.78 3.37
C GLY A 22 7.69 -7.70 2.51
N LEU A 23 6.45 -7.97 2.08
CA LEU A 23 5.67 -7.01 1.30
C LEU A 23 5.30 -5.79 2.14
N LEU A 24 4.85 -6.02 3.38
CA LEU A 24 4.51 -4.94 4.32
C LEU A 24 5.72 -4.01 4.56
N ARG A 25 6.90 -4.56 4.87
CA ARG A 25 8.13 -3.76 5.05
C ARG A 25 8.51 -2.98 3.79
N LYS A 26 8.35 -3.59 2.61
CA LYS A 26 8.64 -2.93 1.33
C LYS A 26 7.67 -1.75 1.09
N LEU A 27 6.38 -1.94 1.36
CA LEU A 27 5.36 -0.91 1.21
C LEU A 27 5.58 0.25 2.18
N ILE A 28 5.86 -0.02 3.45
CA ILE A 28 6.19 1.01 4.46
C ILE A 28 7.39 1.84 4.00
N ARG A 29 8.45 1.17 3.53
CA ARG A 29 9.64 1.85 2.98
C ARG A 29 9.34 2.67 1.73
N GLN A 30 8.50 2.16 0.81
CA GLN A 30 8.09 2.88 -0.39
C GLN A 30 7.21 4.09 -0.08
N ALA A 31 6.43 4.04 1.00
CA ALA A 31 5.66 5.16 1.52
C ALA A 31 6.51 6.22 2.23
N GLY A 32 7.82 5.98 2.41
CA GLY A 32 8.73 6.90 3.10
C GLY A 32 8.53 6.94 4.61
N LEU A 33 7.85 5.95 5.18
CA LEU A 33 7.59 5.84 6.62
C LEU A 33 8.60 4.90 7.28
N THR A 34 8.86 5.16 8.55
CA THR A 34 9.52 4.20 9.45
C THR A 34 8.51 3.23 10.05
N ILE A 35 8.99 2.11 10.61
CA ILE A 35 8.14 1.11 11.28
C ILE A 35 7.45 1.73 12.50
N GLU A 36 8.11 2.61 13.24
CA GLU A 36 7.53 3.28 14.41
C GLU A 36 6.41 4.24 14.04
N GLU A 37 6.58 5.01 12.96
CA GLU A 37 5.53 5.90 12.45
C GLU A 37 4.34 5.09 11.96
N PHE A 38 4.59 3.99 11.27
CA PHE A 38 3.52 3.08 10.82
C PHE A 38 2.72 2.49 11.99
N ASN A 39 3.39 2.08 13.08
CA ASN A 39 2.72 1.51 14.25
C ASN A 39 1.91 2.55 15.08
N LYS A 40 2.04 3.85 14.79
CA LYS A 40 1.31 4.93 15.46
C LYS A 40 0.10 5.44 14.67
N LEU A 41 -0.08 4.99 13.43
CA LEU A 41 -1.25 5.29 12.58
C LEU A 41 -2.48 4.52 13.07
#